data_AF-A0A2K3M595-F1
#
_entry.id   AF-A0A2K3M595-F1
#
_cell.length_a   1.000
_cell.length_b   1.000
_cell.length_c   1.000
_cell.angle_alpha   90.00
_cell.angle_beta   90.00
_cell.angle_gamma   90.00
#
_symmetry.space_group_name_H-M   'P 1'
#
loop_
_entity.id
_entity.type
_entity.pdbx_description
1 polymer ?
#
loop_
_entity_poly.entity_id
_entity_poly.type
_entity_poly.pdbx_seq_one_letter_code
_entity_poly.pdbx_strand_id
1 'polypeptide(L)'
;MRQLGELGVVESVGEDVTELTKGDTVIPIFLADCEECIDCKSTKSNLCSKFPFDISPSMLRYGTSRFTDLNGGIIHHFGFVSSFSEYTVVDIANLLKIDPSIPPNRACLLSCGVSTGVGAAWKTANVEPGSTVAIFGLGCIGLAVAEGARLCGATRIIGVDIKPEKFEI
;
A
#
# COMPACT_ATOMS: atom_id res chain seq x y z
N MET A 1 -14.53 2.83 6.58
CA MET A 1 -13.67 3.95 7.02
C MET A 1 -13.97 5.19 6.19
N ARG A 2 -13.79 6.38 6.78
CA ARG A 2 -13.84 7.67 6.07
C ARG A 2 -12.47 8.00 5.51
N GLN A 3 -12.39 8.45 4.27
CA GLN A 3 -11.12 8.74 3.59
C GLN A 3 -10.68 10.19 3.73
N LEU A 4 -9.37 10.39 3.85
CA LEU A 4 -8.64 11.66 3.84
C LEU A 4 -7.52 11.56 2.77
N GLY A 5 -7.87 11.08 1.58
CA GLY A 5 -6.93 10.52 0.59
C GLY A 5 -6.76 9.02 0.78
N GLU A 6 -5.54 8.48 0.60
CA GLU A 6 -5.26 7.07 0.93
C GLU A 6 -5.04 6.83 2.43
N LEU A 7 -5.18 7.85 3.28
CA LEU A 7 -5.30 7.67 4.73
C LEU A 7 -6.77 7.67 5.11
N GLY A 8 -7.16 6.84 6.06
CA GLY A 8 -8.52 6.73 6.55
C GLY A 8 -8.63 6.92 8.05
N VAL A 9 -9.85 7.24 8.49
CA VAL A 9 -10.27 7.13 9.90
C VAL A 9 -11.38 6.09 9.97
N VAL A 10 -11.25 5.14 10.90
CA VAL A 10 -12.26 4.11 11.10
C VAL A 10 -13.57 4.76 11.55
N GLU A 11 -14.64 4.50 10.80
CA GLU A 11 -15.97 5.03 11.09
C GLU A 11 -16.78 4.03 11.92
N SER A 12 -16.72 2.76 11.52
CA SER A 12 -17.35 1.60 12.15
C SER A 12 -16.55 0.34 11.81
N VAL A 13 -16.77 -0.73 12.58
CA VAL A 13 -16.13 -2.05 12.40
C VAL A 13 -17.18 -3.16 12.35
N GLY A 14 -16.83 -4.29 11.73
CA GLY A 14 -17.70 -5.47 11.69
C GLY A 14 -17.75 -6.22 13.02
N GLU A 15 -18.70 -7.15 13.16
CA GLU A 15 -19.03 -7.86 14.41
C GLU A 15 -17.82 -8.56 15.08
N ASP A 16 -16.90 -9.11 14.28
CA ASP A 16 -15.76 -9.89 14.78
C ASP A 16 -14.41 -9.12 14.77
N VAL A 17 -14.43 -7.83 14.45
CA VAL A 17 -13.19 -7.03 14.39
C VAL A 17 -12.86 -6.52 15.79
N THR A 18 -11.66 -6.83 16.28
CA THR A 18 -11.22 -6.48 17.65
C THR A 18 -9.97 -5.61 17.68
N GLU A 19 -9.22 -5.57 16.58
CA GLU A 19 -7.92 -4.94 16.41
C GLU A 19 -8.05 -3.43 16.12
N LEU A 20 -9.21 -3.01 15.64
CA LEU A 20 -9.54 -1.63 15.30
C LEU A 20 -10.80 -1.17 16.02
N THR A 21 -10.87 0.13 16.30
CA THR A 21 -12.07 0.78 16.80
C THR A 21 -12.34 2.09 16.08
N LYS A 22 -13.55 2.63 16.24
CA LYS A 22 -13.94 3.93 15.68
C LYS A 22 -12.96 5.02 16.11
N GLY A 23 -12.52 5.83 15.14
CA GLY A 23 -11.57 6.92 15.36
C GLY A 23 -10.10 6.53 15.14
N ASP A 24 -9.78 5.24 15.00
CA ASP A 24 -8.42 4.83 14.67
C ASP A 24 -8.00 5.37 13.30
N THR A 25 -6.76 5.84 13.22
CA THR A 25 -6.13 6.29 11.97
C THR A 25 -5.49 5.09 11.28
N VAL A 26 -5.84 4.87 10.02
CA VAL A 26 -5.48 3.67 9.26
C VAL A 26 -4.99 4.00 7.86
N ILE A 27 -4.15 3.14 7.31
CA ILE A 27 -3.78 3.12 5.90
C ILE A 27 -4.30 1.80 5.30
N PRO A 28 -5.10 1.85 4.22
CA PRO A 28 -5.47 0.67 3.48
C PRO A 28 -4.31 0.21 2.58
N ILE A 29 -4.10 -1.09 2.51
CA ILE A 29 -3.02 -1.73 1.75
C ILE A 29 -3.66 -2.77 0.85
N PHE A 30 -3.32 -2.77 -0.44
CA PHE A 30 -3.95 -3.68 -1.42
C PHE A 30 -3.49 -5.14 -1.28
N LEU A 31 -2.32 -5.37 -0.67
CA LEU A 31 -1.86 -6.69 -0.25
C LEU A 31 -2.40 -6.97 1.14
N ALA A 32 -3.03 -8.14 1.31
CA ALA A 32 -3.53 -8.56 2.61
C ALA A 32 -2.39 -9.08 3.49
N ASP A 33 -2.49 -8.81 4.79
CA ASP A 33 -1.76 -9.48 5.86
C ASP A 33 -2.78 -9.99 6.88
N CYS A 34 -2.96 -11.32 6.93
CA CYS A 34 -3.90 -11.93 7.86
C CYS A 34 -3.27 -12.32 9.20
N GLU A 35 -1.96 -12.11 9.37
CA GLU A 35 -1.16 -12.44 10.56
C GLU A 35 -1.14 -13.94 10.98
N GLU A 36 -1.95 -14.79 10.35
CA GLU A 36 -2.16 -16.17 10.78
C GLU A 36 -1.53 -17.22 9.85
N CYS A 37 -1.51 -16.95 8.54
CA CYS A 37 -1.05 -17.92 7.54
C CYS A 37 0.48 -18.06 7.53
N ILE A 38 0.98 -19.13 6.90
CA ILE A 38 2.42 -19.45 6.87
C ILE A 38 3.26 -18.32 6.27
N ASP A 39 2.75 -17.66 5.22
CA ASP A 39 3.48 -16.56 4.56
C ASP A 39 3.48 -15.29 5.39
N CYS A 40 2.35 -14.93 6.01
CA CYS A 40 2.26 -13.78 6.92
C CYS A 40 3.17 -13.95 8.16
N LYS A 41 3.36 -15.19 8.63
CA LYS A 41 4.29 -15.51 9.73
C LYS A 41 5.74 -15.66 9.29
N SER A 42 6.01 -15.64 7.98
CA SER A 42 7.34 -15.82 7.42
C SER A 42 8.04 -14.48 7.23
N THR A 43 9.35 -14.45 7.45
CA THR A 43 10.17 -13.26 7.13
C THR A 43 10.57 -13.18 5.65
N LYS A 44 10.20 -14.19 4.85
CA LYS A 44 10.59 -14.35 3.44
C LYS A 44 9.52 -13.92 2.44
N SER A 45 8.28 -13.76 2.87
CA SER A 45 7.14 -13.44 2.00
C SER A 45 6.31 -12.31 2.62
N ASN A 46 5.67 -11.54 1.75
CA ASN A 46 4.62 -10.58 2.10
C ASN A 46 3.32 -10.87 1.32
N LEU A 47 3.21 -12.06 0.71
CA LEU A 47 2.05 -12.48 -0.07
C LEU A 47 1.21 -13.44 0.76
N CYS A 48 0.08 -12.97 1.28
CA CYS A 48 -0.80 -13.78 2.11
C CYS A 48 -1.40 -14.96 1.33
N SER A 49 -1.16 -16.19 1.79
CA SER A 49 -1.78 -17.39 1.21
C SER A 49 -3.27 -17.55 1.53
N LYS A 50 -3.75 -16.97 2.65
CA LYS A 50 -5.18 -17.04 3.04
C LYS A 50 -6.04 -16.11 2.17
N PHE A 51 -5.46 -14.97 1.79
CA PHE A 51 -6.09 -13.96 0.96
C PHE A 51 -5.14 -13.55 -0.16
N PRO A 52 -4.98 -14.41 -1.19
CA PRO A 52 -4.08 -14.12 -2.29
C PRO A 52 -4.49 -12.85 -3.03
N PHE A 53 -3.50 -12.10 -3.50
CA PHE A 53 -3.77 -10.94 -4.36
C PHE A 53 -4.33 -11.44 -5.70
N ASP A 54 -5.48 -10.89 -6.08
CA ASP A 54 -6.14 -11.11 -7.36
C ASP A 54 -6.79 -9.80 -7.83
N ILE A 55 -6.89 -9.61 -9.14
CA ILE A 55 -7.63 -8.49 -9.72
C ILE A 55 -9.10 -8.90 -9.77
N SER A 56 -9.79 -8.67 -8.65
CA SER A 56 -11.20 -8.99 -8.49
C SER A 56 -12.09 -7.74 -8.47
N PRO A 57 -13.28 -7.78 -9.09
CA PRO A 57 -14.26 -6.68 -9.05
C PRO A 57 -15.01 -6.57 -7.71
N SER A 58 -14.71 -7.45 -6.75
CA SER A 58 -15.43 -7.60 -5.49
C SER A 58 -14.52 -7.47 -4.27
N MET A 59 -15.12 -7.38 -3.09
CA MET A 59 -14.39 -7.53 -1.82
C MET A 59 -13.68 -8.88 -1.76
N LEU A 60 -12.47 -8.86 -1.20
CA LEU A 60 -11.66 -10.06 -0.96
C LEU A 60 -12.41 -11.08 -0.10
N ARG A 61 -13.00 -10.62 1.01
CA ARG A 61 -13.90 -11.41 1.84
C ARG A 61 -15.33 -11.29 1.31
N TYR A 62 -15.98 -12.43 1.13
CA TYR A 62 -17.37 -12.59 0.66
C TYR A 62 -17.65 -12.36 -0.83
N GLY A 63 -16.70 -11.89 -1.64
CA GLY A 63 -16.86 -11.83 -3.10
C GLY A 63 -18.01 -10.93 -3.60
N THR A 64 -18.48 -10.00 -2.76
CA THR A 64 -19.58 -9.06 -3.06
C THR A 64 -19.10 -7.62 -3.04
N SER A 65 -19.83 -6.71 -3.68
CA SER A 65 -19.54 -5.28 -3.58
C SER A 65 -20.17 -4.65 -2.32
N ARG A 66 -19.69 -3.45 -2.00
CA ARG A 66 -20.24 -2.54 -0.97
C ARG A 66 -20.68 -1.21 -1.58
N PHE A 67 -20.58 -1.09 -2.90
CA PHE A 67 -20.92 0.11 -3.64
C PHE A 67 -22.04 -0.19 -4.63
N THR A 68 -23.00 0.72 -4.68
CA THR A 68 -24.04 0.77 -5.70
C THR A 68 -24.12 2.19 -6.25
N ASP A 69 -24.50 2.30 -7.52
CA ASP A 69 -24.90 3.59 -8.07
C ASP A 69 -26.28 4.02 -7.55
N LEU A 70 -26.75 5.19 -7.99
CA LEU A 70 -28.04 5.75 -7.58
C LEU A 70 -29.25 4.93 -8.07
N ASN A 71 -29.06 4.06 -9.06
CA ASN A 71 -30.09 3.18 -9.62
C ASN A 71 -30.03 1.76 -9.04
N GLY A 72 -29.14 1.50 -8.07
CA GLY A 72 -28.93 0.18 -7.49
C GLY A 72 -28.02 -0.74 -8.32
N GLY A 73 -27.39 -0.24 -9.39
CA GLY A 73 -26.38 -0.96 -10.15
C GLY A 73 -25.13 -1.18 -9.32
N ILE A 74 -24.52 -2.36 -9.42
CA ILE A 74 -23.30 -2.70 -8.66
C ILE A 74 -22.12 -1.88 -9.21
N ILE A 75 -21.43 -1.17 -8.33
CA ILE A 75 -20.13 -0.57 -8.62
C ILE A 75 -19.05 -1.52 -8.09
N HIS A 76 -18.04 -1.81 -8.89
CA HIS A 76 -16.98 -2.75 -8.51
C HIS A 76 -15.95 -2.13 -7.58
N HIS A 77 -15.33 -2.99 -6.77
CA HIS A 77 -14.15 -2.63 -5.99
C HIS A 77 -12.90 -2.62 -6.87
N PHE A 78 -11.87 -1.91 -6.40
CA PHE A 78 -10.56 -1.89 -7.03
C PHE A 78 -9.46 -2.05 -5.99
N GLY A 79 -8.60 -3.06 -6.21
CA GLY A 79 -7.44 -3.35 -5.36
C GLY A 79 -7.78 -3.59 -3.89
N PHE A 80 -9.01 -4.03 -3.59
CA PHE A 80 -9.55 -4.22 -2.23
C PHE A 80 -9.57 -2.98 -1.34
N VAL A 81 -9.30 -1.80 -1.90
CA VAL A 81 -9.23 -0.53 -1.16
C VAL A 81 -10.31 0.45 -1.61
N SER A 82 -10.45 0.65 -2.93
CA SER A 82 -11.41 1.59 -3.53
C SER A 82 -11.30 3.01 -2.93
N SER A 83 -10.11 3.62 -3.04
CA SER A 83 -9.75 4.91 -2.41
C SER A 83 -10.28 6.17 -3.10
N PHE A 84 -11.17 6.04 -4.09
CA PHE A 84 -11.80 7.18 -4.77
C PHE A 84 -13.26 7.34 -4.34
N SER A 85 -13.48 7.36 -3.02
CA SER A 85 -14.79 7.54 -2.40
C SER A 85 -14.62 8.16 -1.02
N GLU A 86 -15.56 9.00 -0.56
CA GLU A 86 -15.48 9.57 0.79
C GLU A 86 -15.50 8.49 1.89
N TYR A 87 -16.14 7.36 1.59
CA TYR A 87 -16.17 6.16 2.44
C TYR A 87 -15.88 4.91 1.64
N THR A 88 -15.15 3.98 2.26
CA THR A 88 -14.94 2.64 1.71
C THR A 88 -15.05 1.59 2.82
N VAL A 89 -15.33 0.37 2.40
CA VAL A 89 -15.30 -0.83 3.25
C VAL A 89 -14.10 -1.66 2.80
N VAL A 90 -13.22 -1.98 3.74
CA VAL A 90 -11.97 -2.68 3.51
C VAL A 90 -11.92 -3.86 4.47
N ASP A 91 -11.30 -4.96 4.05
CA ASP A 91 -11.06 -6.08 4.95
C ASP A 91 -10.06 -5.69 6.04
N ILE A 92 -10.19 -6.25 7.24
CA ILE A 92 -9.23 -6.00 8.32
C ILE A 92 -7.80 -6.41 7.92
N ALA A 93 -7.67 -7.47 7.11
CA ALA A 93 -6.38 -7.92 6.59
C ALA A 93 -5.73 -6.91 5.62
N ASN A 94 -6.48 -5.93 5.13
CA ASN A 94 -6.01 -4.89 4.21
C ASN A 94 -5.91 -3.52 4.90
N LEU A 95 -5.92 -3.46 6.23
CA LEU A 95 -5.82 -2.22 7.00
C LEU A 95 -4.65 -2.27 7.97
N LEU A 96 -3.85 -1.21 7.96
CA LEU A 96 -2.79 -0.99 8.94
C LEU A 96 -3.15 0.21 9.82
N LYS A 97 -3.21 0.00 11.13
CA LYS A 97 -3.31 1.09 12.11
C LYS A 97 -1.99 1.84 12.18
N ILE A 98 -2.05 3.17 12.17
CA ILE A 98 -0.88 4.03 12.27
C ILE A 98 -1.05 5.11 13.35
N ASP A 99 0.07 5.74 13.71
CA ASP A 99 0.08 6.86 14.63
C ASP A 99 -0.70 8.05 14.02
N PRO A 100 -1.72 8.59 14.72
CA PRO A 100 -2.54 9.70 14.23
C PRO A 100 -1.76 11.02 14.07
N SER A 101 -0.55 11.14 14.62
CA SER A 101 0.31 12.31 14.46
C SER A 101 0.97 12.39 13.08
N ILE A 102 0.98 11.30 12.29
CA ILE A 102 1.56 11.29 10.96
C ILE A 102 0.66 12.09 10.00
N PRO A 103 1.18 13.12 9.32
CA PRO A 103 0.37 13.93 8.41
C PRO A 103 -0.23 13.08 7.27
N PRO A 104 -1.55 13.18 7.01
CA PRO A 104 -2.23 12.38 5.99
C PRO A 104 -1.63 12.47 4.59
N ASN A 105 -1.18 13.67 4.21
CA ASN A 105 -0.57 13.94 2.90
C ASN A 105 0.81 13.28 2.70
N ARG A 106 1.43 12.75 3.76
CA ARG A 106 2.66 11.96 3.70
C ARG A 106 2.38 10.48 3.91
N ALA A 107 1.52 10.17 4.87
CA ALA A 107 1.14 8.81 5.21
C ALA A 107 0.57 8.05 4.01
N CYS A 108 -0.25 8.71 3.17
CA CYS A 108 -0.84 8.08 1.99
C CYS A 108 0.21 7.42 1.07
N LEU A 109 1.38 8.04 0.91
CA LEU A 109 2.43 7.53 0.03
C LEU A 109 3.00 6.17 0.46
N LEU A 110 2.82 5.80 1.74
CA LEU A 110 3.27 4.54 2.32
C LEU A 110 2.36 3.35 1.98
N SER A 111 1.13 3.59 1.49
CA SER A 111 0.20 2.52 1.11
C SER A 111 0.71 1.67 -0.06
N CYS A 112 1.51 2.29 -0.94
CA CYS A 112 1.90 1.73 -2.23
C CYS A 112 3.27 2.25 -2.67
N GLY A 113 3.32 3.42 -3.31
CA GLY A 113 4.47 3.84 -4.12
C GLY A 113 5.80 3.94 -3.36
N VAL A 114 5.83 4.62 -2.21
CA VAL A 114 7.08 4.83 -1.45
C VAL A 114 7.54 3.52 -0.84
N SER A 115 6.64 2.79 -0.18
CA SER A 115 6.96 1.48 0.42
C SER A 115 7.44 0.47 -0.61
N THR A 116 6.83 0.47 -1.81
CA THR A 116 7.27 -0.38 -2.93
C THR A 116 8.70 -0.05 -3.36
N GLY A 117 9.00 1.24 -3.59
CA GLY A 117 10.33 1.64 -4.05
C GLY A 117 11.42 1.43 -2.99
N VAL A 118 11.19 1.91 -1.77
CA VAL A 118 12.15 1.72 -0.66
C VAL A 118 12.34 0.24 -0.35
N GLY A 119 11.26 -0.53 -0.28
CA GLY A 119 11.31 -1.98 -0.07
C GLY A 119 12.04 -2.71 -1.20
N ALA A 120 11.90 -2.28 -2.46
CA ALA A 120 12.62 -2.87 -3.57
C ALA A 120 14.15 -2.73 -3.42
N ALA A 121 14.64 -1.57 -2.96
CA ALA A 121 16.07 -1.38 -2.72
C ALA A 121 16.55 -2.10 -1.45
N TRP A 122 15.87 -1.86 -0.32
CA TRP A 122 16.33 -2.33 0.98
C TRP A 122 16.08 -3.82 1.23
N LYS A 123 14.92 -4.34 0.82
CA LYS A 123 14.49 -5.71 1.15
C LYS A 123 14.70 -6.68 -0.01
N THR A 124 14.28 -6.30 -1.21
CA THR A 124 14.28 -7.22 -2.38
C THR A 124 15.66 -7.30 -3.02
N ALA A 125 16.23 -6.15 -3.40
CA ALA A 125 17.58 -6.08 -3.97
C ALA A 125 18.66 -6.19 -2.89
N ASN A 126 18.30 -5.91 -1.63
CA ASN A 126 19.20 -5.92 -0.47
C ASN A 126 20.48 -5.12 -0.77
N VAL A 127 20.31 -3.87 -1.19
CA VAL A 127 21.42 -2.97 -1.54
C VAL A 127 22.38 -2.86 -0.35
N GLU A 128 23.66 -3.11 -0.60
CA GLU A 128 24.71 -3.01 0.40
C GLU A 128 25.44 -1.65 0.31
N PRO A 129 25.98 -1.14 1.44
CA PRO A 129 26.82 0.04 1.43
C PRO A 129 27.97 -0.09 0.41
N GLY A 130 28.22 0.96 -0.37
CA GLY A 130 29.23 0.92 -1.43
C GLY A 130 28.69 0.62 -2.83
N SER A 131 27.48 0.05 -2.95
CA SER A 131 26.90 -0.38 -4.23
C SER A 131 26.74 0.75 -5.25
N THR A 132 26.78 0.40 -6.53
CA THR A 132 26.26 1.23 -7.64
C THR A 132 24.91 0.67 -8.08
N VAL A 133 23.87 1.50 -8.10
CA VAL A 133 22.50 1.11 -8.41
C VAL A 133 22.04 1.81 -9.69
N ALA A 134 21.42 1.08 -10.62
CA ALA A 134 20.76 1.63 -11.79
C ALA A 134 19.23 1.48 -11.67
N ILE A 135 18.49 2.55 -11.94
CA ILE A 135 17.04 2.63 -11.77
C ILE A 135 16.42 2.98 -13.12
N PHE A 136 15.59 2.08 -13.64
CA PHE A 136 14.88 2.28 -14.91
C PHE A 136 13.47 2.81 -14.64
N GLY A 137 13.25 4.07 -15.00
CA GLY A 137 12.04 4.85 -14.75
C GLY A 137 12.17 5.75 -13.52
N LEU A 138 12.01 7.06 -13.72
CA LEU A 138 12.08 8.09 -12.68
C LEU A 138 10.68 8.64 -12.35
N GLY A 139 9.72 7.73 -12.16
CA GLY A 139 8.41 8.05 -11.56
C GLY A 139 8.46 8.02 -10.03
N CYS A 140 7.30 8.13 -9.38
CA CYS A 140 7.20 8.11 -7.92
C CYS A 140 7.89 6.89 -7.28
N ILE A 141 7.70 5.69 -7.84
CA ILE A 141 8.33 4.45 -7.34
C ILE A 141 9.84 4.48 -7.57
N GLY A 142 10.29 4.89 -8.77
CA GLY A 142 11.73 4.94 -9.08
C GLY A 142 12.50 5.92 -8.20
N LEU A 143 11.91 7.08 -7.90
CA LEU A 143 12.48 8.04 -6.95
C LEU A 143 12.52 7.46 -5.52
N ALA A 144 11.49 6.70 -5.11
CA ALA A 144 11.52 5.99 -3.84
C ALA A 144 12.58 4.86 -3.80
N VAL A 145 12.86 4.19 -4.93
CA VAL A 145 14.00 3.25 -5.04
C VAL A 145 15.31 4.00 -4.86
N ALA A 146 15.48 5.18 -5.46
CA ALA A 146 16.68 5.99 -5.31
C ALA A 146 16.89 6.37 -3.84
N GLU A 147 15.83 6.82 -3.16
CA GLU A 147 15.88 7.12 -1.73
C GLU A 147 16.20 5.88 -0.88
N GLY A 148 15.58 4.74 -1.16
CA GLY A 148 15.91 3.47 -0.50
C GLY A 148 17.36 3.06 -0.70
N ALA A 149 17.89 3.15 -1.92
CA ALA A 149 19.29 2.86 -2.23
C ALA A 149 20.24 3.82 -1.51
N ARG A 150 19.89 5.11 -1.42
CA ARG A 150 20.65 6.12 -0.66
C ARG A 150 20.69 5.77 0.83
N LEU A 151 19.54 5.40 1.42
CA LEU A 151 19.44 4.98 2.82
C LEU A 151 20.27 3.71 3.10
N CYS A 152 20.38 2.81 2.13
CA CYS A 152 21.24 1.61 2.21
C CYS A 152 22.74 1.90 2.03
N GLY A 153 23.13 3.14 1.69
CA GLY A 153 24.54 3.53 1.55
C GLY A 153 25.14 3.27 0.16
N ALA A 154 24.32 3.19 -0.89
CA ALA A 154 24.83 3.17 -2.26
C ALA A 154 25.71 4.41 -2.53
N THR A 155 26.86 4.21 -3.17
CA THR A 155 27.80 5.30 -3.49
C THR A 155 27.46 6.00 -4.79
N ARG A 156 26.74 5.31 -5.69
CA ARG A 156 26.32 5.86 -6.98
C ARG A 156 24.93 5.32 -7.34
N ILE A 157 24.04 6.24 -7.73
CA ILE A 157 22.69 5.92 -8.20
C ILE A 157 22.54 6.52 -9.59
N ILE A 158 22.18 5.68 -10.57
CA ILE A 158 22.07 6.05 -11.98
C ILE A 158 20.59 5.95 -12.36
N GLY A 159 19.95 7.10 -12.55
CA GLY A 159 18.59 7.18 -13.08
C GLY A 159 18.57 7.05 -14.60
N VAL A 160 17.65 6.23 -15.13
CA VAL A 160 17.43 6.04 -16.57
C VAL A 160 15.96 6.28 -16.86
N ASP A 161 15.63 7.35 -17.58
CA ASP A 161 14.27 7.60 -18.07
C ASP A 161 14.36 8.13 -19.51
N ILE A 162 13.31 7.90 -20.29
CA ILE A 162 13.22 8.39 -21.68
C ILE A 162 12.83 9.88 -21.74
N LYS A 163 12.35 10.43 -20.62
CA LYS A 163 11.87 11.80 -20.48
C LYS A 163 12.94 12.66 -19.79
N PRO A 164 13.69 13.50 -20.54
CA PRO A 164 14.76 14.31 -19.95
C PRO A 164 14.29 15.28 -18.86
N GLU A 165 13.04 15.72 -18.90
CA GLU A 165 12.45 16.61 -17.90
C GLU A 165 12.41 16.01 -16.49
N LYS A 166 12.64 14.70 -16.33
CA LYS A 166 12.71 14.02 -15.03
C LYS A 166 14.10 13.98 -14.42
N PHE A 167 15.14 14.46 -15.11
CA PHE A 167 16.53 14.35 -14.64
C PHE A 167 16.93 15.44 -13.64
N GLU A 168 16.20 16.55 -13.58
CA GLU A 168 16.46 17.65 -12.64
C GLU A 168 15.85 17.43 -11.24
N ILE A 169 15.04 16.38 -11.10
CA ILE A 169 14.36 16.00 -9.84
C ILE A 169 15.35 15.32 -8.89
#